data_AF-A0AAU6C2B9-F1
#
_entry.id   AF-A0AAU6C2B9-F1
#
_cell.length_a   1.000
_cell.length_b   1.000
_cell.length_c   1.000
_cell.angle_alpha   90.00
_cell.angle_beta   90.00
_cell.angle_gamma   90.00
#
_symmetry.space_group_name_H-M   'P 1'
#
loop_
_entity.id
_entity.type
_entity.pdbx_description
1 polymer ?
#
loop_
_entity_poly.entity_id
_entity_poly.type
_entity_poly.pdbx_seq_one_letter_code
_entity_poly.pdbx_strand_id
1 'polypeptide(L)'
;MNDDELLARLKSADPALTGIAPPPDVNRLVEDTLNTDTALQSATAAAGITAAGRGRRHVFGLAAAAAVLVLGGGIAGGIMANDGNNGSSAKGHSTPAGALRLTARGGSGKCAVPGLDTLSKYPTLFEGTVTSVDGSTTTFRVDQWLKGGDAETVVVAGDTEIPETLTFSEGEHYIVGAENGFVPPCAAIDASPDTIREFRQAFGK
;
A
#
# COMPACT_ATOMS: atom_id res chain seq x y z
N MET A 1 45.43 17.26 29.59
CA MET A 1 44.31 17.98 28.96
C MET A 1 43.21 18.01 29.99
N ASN A 2 42.82 19.19 30.48
CA ASN A 2 41.74 19.35 31.45
C ASN A 2 40.43 19.71 30.73
N ASP A 3 39.31 19.59 31.44
CA ASP A 3 37.99 19.82 30.86
C ASP A 3 37.81 21.27 30.36
N ASP A 4 38.48 22.23 30.98
CA ASP A 4 38.46 23.63 30.56
C ASP A 4 39.16 23.86 29.21
N GLU A 5 40.28 23.17 28.98
CA GLU A 5 41.01 23.21 27.71
C GLU A 5 40.20 22.54 26.59
N LEU A 6 39.48 21.44 26.92
CA LEU A 6 38.56 20.78 26.01
C LEU A 6 37.38 21.68 25.65
N LEU A 7 36.77 22.33 26.65
CA LEU A 7 35.64 23.23 26.46
C LEU A 7 36.06 24.48 25.67
N ALA A 8 37.24 25.02 25.91
CA ALA A 8 37.78 26.14 25.15
C ALA A 8 38.00 25.77 23.68
N ARG A 9 38.55 24.57 23.40
CA ARG A 9 38.70 24.07 22.04
C ARG A 9 37.35 23.84 21.35
N LEU A 10 36.39 23.24 22.06
CA LEU A 10 35.04 23.00 21.52
C LEU A 10 34.35 24.32 21.14
N LYS A 11 34.42 25.33 22.02
CA LYS A 11 33.87 26.67 21.74
C LYS A 11 34.59 27.37 20.59
N SER A 12 35.91 27.22 20.48
CA SER A 12 36.67 27.83 19.38
C SER A 12 36.37 27.23 18.02
N ALA A 13 35.90 25.98 17.98
CA ALA A 13 35.55 25.26 16.77
C ALA A 13 34.04 25.33 16.45
N ASP A 14 33.23 26.03 17.27
CA ASP A 14 31.80 26.14 17.06
C ASP A 14 31.47 27.28 16.06
N PRO A 15 31.04 26.97 14.84
CA PRO A 15 30.69 27.97 13.84
C PRO A 15 29.44 28.79 14.21
N ALA A 16 28.63 28.33 15.18
CA ALA A 16 27.46 29.07 15.66
C ALA A 16 27.85 30.26 16.56
N LEU A 17 29.05 30.26 17.14
CA LEU A 17 29.56 31.36 17.96
C LEU A 17 30.20 32.49 17.13
N THR A 18 30.55 32.21 15.87
CA THR A 18 30.96 33.26 14.92
C THR A 18 29.70 33.86 14.32
N GLY A 19 29.21 34.96 14.90
CA GLY A 19 27.97 35.66 14.50
C GLY A 19 27.94 36.23 13.08
N ILE A 20 28.85 35.83 12.20
CA ILE A 20 28.92 36.23 10.79
C ILE A 20 29.20 34.97 9.97
N ALA A 21 28.15 34.15 9.79
CA ALA A 21 28.15 33.18 8.70
C ALA A 21 27.78 33.93 7.42
N PRO A 22 28.60 33.89 6.36
CA PRO A 22 28.16 34.34 5.03
C PRO A 22 26.86 33.62 4.68
N PRO A 23 25.89 34.29 4.03
CA PRO A 23 24.67 33.62 3.60
C PRO A 23 25.07 32.43 2.71
N PRO A 24 24.42 31.27 2.88
CA PRO A 24 24.74 30.09 2.09
C PRO A 24 24.54 30.43 0.62
N ASP A 25 25.54 30.12 -0.20
CA ASP A 25 25.42 30.23 -1.65
C ASP A 25 24.52 29.10 -2.13
N VAL A 26 23.22 29.40 -2.23
CA VAL A 26 22.18 28.43 -2.62
C VAL A 26 22.48 27.77 -3.96
N ASN A 27 23.13 28.47 -4.89
CA ASN A 27 23.52 27.88 -6.17
C ASN A 27 24.62 26.84 -5.97
N ARG A 28 25.63 27.16 -5.15
CA ARG A 28 26.68 26.19 -4.81
C ARG A 28 26.12 24.97 -4.07
N LEU A 29 25.16 25.13 -3.15
CA LEU A 29 24.55 24.00 -2.45
C LEU A 29 23.71 23.10 -3.38
N VAL A 30 22.98 23.70 -4.31
CA VAL A 30 22.21 22.95 -5.32
C VAL A 30 23.16 22.18 -6.24
N GLU A 31 24.23 22.83 -6.70
CA GLU A 31 25.27 22.18 -7.50
C GLU A 31 26.00 21.07 -6.73
N ASP A 32 26.33 21.25 -5.45
CA ASP A 32 26.95 20.21 -4.63
C ASP A 32 26.01 19.00 -4.45
N THR A 33 24.70 19.24 -4.29
CA THR A 33 23.71 18.17 -4.17
C THR A 33 23.61 17.37 -5.47
N LEU A 34 23.55 18.05 -6.61
CA LEU A 34 23.49 17.41 -7.93
C LEU A 34 24.79 16.66 -8.29
N ASN A 35 25.95 17.21 -7.89
CA ASN A 35 27.24 16.59 -8.15
C ASN A 35 27.59 15.48 -7.15
N THR A 36 27.04 15.47 -5.93
CA THR A 36 27.25 14.40 -4.95
C THR A 36 26.62 13.09 -5.41
N ASP A 37 25.42 13.13 -5.98
CA ASP A 37 24.77 11.95 -6.57
C ASP A 37 25.58 11.41 -7.77
N THR A 38 26.08 12.33 -8.60
CA THR A 38 26.94 12.00 -9.75
C THR A 38 28.28 11.38 -9.32
N ALA A 39 28.86 11.83 -8.19
CA ALA A 39 30.11 11.29 -7.66
C ALA A 39 29.92 9.89 -7.04
N LEU A 40 28.80 9.62 -6.38
CA LEU A 40 28.46 8.27 -5.88
C LEU A 40 28.16 7.29 -7.01
N GLN A 41 27.51 7.77 -8.08
CA GLN A 41 27.22 6.96 -9.26
C GLN A 41 28.47 6.74 -10.11
N SER A 42 29.37 7.73 -10.16
CA SER A 42 30.69 7.60 -10.79
C SER A 42 31.63 6.72 -9.99
N ALA A 43 31.57 6.72 -8.65
CA ALA A 43 32.31 5.79 -7.81
C ALA A 43 31.78 4.35 -7.95
N THR A 44 30.47 4.17 -8.18
CA THR A 44 29.85 2.86 -8.47
C THR A 44 30.17 2.37 -9.90
N ALA A 45 30.42 3.28 -10.84
CA ALA A 45 30.85 2.95 -12.20
C ALA A 45 32.39 2.77 -12.33
N ALA A 46 33.17 3.52 -11.56
CA ALA A 46 34.64 3.48 -11.55
C ALA A 46 35.19 2.37 -10.63
N ALA A 47 34.50 2.06 -9.53
CA ALA A 47 34.62 0.75 -8.92
C ALA A 47 33.89 -0.23 -9.83
N GLY A 48 34.56 -0.70 -10.88
CA GLY A 48 34.12 -1.86 -11.63
C GLY A 48 34.05 -3.06 -10.69
N ILE A 49 32.96 -3.17 -9.93
CA ILE A 49 32.65 -4.35 -9.15
C ILE A 49 32.16 -5.36 -10.17
N THR A 50 33.10 -6.03 -10.82
CA THR A 50 32.93 -7.42 -11.18
C THR A 50 32.68 -8.17 -9.88
N ALA A 51 31.44 -8.14 -9.38
CA ALA A 51 30.98 -9.06 -8.38
C ALA A 51 30.92 -10.42 -9.07
N ALA A 52 32.02 -11.16 -8.95
CA ALA A 52 32.05 -12.59 -9.12
C ALA A 52 31.13 -13.22 -8.05
N GLY A 53 29.83 -13.18 -8.29
CA GLY A 53 28.78 -13.87 -7.55
C GLY A 53 28.39 -15.16 -8.23
N ARG A 54 29.30 -16.14 -8.18
CA ARG A 54 29.08 -17.59 -8.21
C ARG A 54 27.87 -18.11 -9.01
N GLY A 55 28.16 -18.58 -10.22
CA GLY A 55 27.21 -19.16 -11.16
C GLY A 55 26.29 -20.23 -10.59
N ARG A 56 25.05 -20.21 -11.10
CA ARG A 56 24.11 -21.32 -11.17
C ARG A 56 24.84 -22.57 -11.65
N ARG A 57 25.16 -23.47 -10.73
CA ARG A 57 25.42 -24.88 -11.02
C ARG A 57 24.27 -25.69 -10.46
N HIS A 58 23.62 -26.40 -11.37
CA HIS A 58 22.67 -27.47 -11.11
C HIS A 58 23.14 -28.38 -9.99
N VAL A 59 22.28 -28.58 -8.99
CA VAL A 59 22.39 -29.75 -8.13
C VAL A 59 21.02 -30.41 -8.09
N PHE A 60 20.95 -31.54 -8.78
CA PHE A 60 19.89 -32.52 -8.63
C PHE A 60 19.82 -32.96 -7.17
N GLY A 61 18.64 -32.80 -6.55
CA GLY A 61 18.31 -33.37 -5.25
C GLY A 61 17.06 -34.23 -5.38
N LEU A 62 17.28 -35.51 -5.70
CA LEU A 62 16.28 -36.58 -5.59
C LEU A 62 15.98 -36.84 -4.10
N ALA A 63 14.71 -36.74 -3.71
CA ALA A 63 14.20 -37.46 -2.54
C ALA A 63 12.73 -37.83 -2.79
N ALA A 64 12.45 -39.12 -2.65
CA ALA A 64 11.24 -39.82 -3.03
C ALA A 64 10.33 -40.13 -1.81
N ALA A 65 9.14 -40.67 -2.14
CA ALA A 65 8.11 -41.32 -1.30
C ALA A 65 7.04 -40.38 -0.70
N ALA A 66 5.79 -40.35 -1.17
CA ALA A 66 4.72 -41.38 -1.27
C ALA A 66 3.75 -41.32 -0.08
N ALA A 67 2.48 -40.99 -0.33
CA ALA A 67 1.29 -41.73 0.15
C ALA A 67 -0.03 -41.07 -0.33
N VAL A 68 -0.98 -41.95 -0.66
CA VAL A 68 -2.32 -41.78 -1.26
C VAL A 68 -3.40 -41.82 -0.17
N LEU A 69 -4.59 -41.23 -0.42
CA LEU A 69 -5.99 -41.65 -0.08
C LEU A 69 -6.91 -40.41 -0.02
N VAL A 70 -7.75 -40.05 -1.00
CA VAL A 70 -9.03 -40.62 -1.54
C VAL A 70 -10.23 -40.52 -0.59
N LEU A 71 -11.38 -40.11 -1.17
CA LEU A 71 -12.80 -40.14 -0.71
C LEU A 71 -13.34 -38.81 -0.11
N GLY A 72 -14.44 -38.18 -0.54
CA GLY A 72 -15.45 -38.47 -1.56
C GLY A 72 -16.70 -37.56 -1.39
N GLY A 73 -17.49 -37.40 -2.48
CA GLY A 73 -18.87 -36.87 -2.50
C GLY A 73 -19.00 -35.37 -2.86
N GLY A 74 -19.71 -34.90 -3.88
CA GLY A 74 -20.68 -35.50 -4.80
C GLY A 74 -22.10 -34.97 -4.55
N ILE A 75 -22.49 -33.82 -5.12
CA ILE A 75 -23.89 -33.56 -5.54
C ILE A 75 -23.92 -32.61 -6.75
N ALA A 76 -24.74 -33.01 -7.72
CA ALA A 76 -24.94 -32.39 -9.02
C ALA A 76 -25.92 -31.20 -8.97
N GLY A 77 -25.80 -30.28 -9.94
CA GLY A 77 -26.89 -29.36 -10.28
C GLY A 77 -26.48 -28.18 -11.15
N GLY A 78 -26.82 -28.23 -12.44
CA GLY A 78 -27.15 -27.04 -13.24
C GLY A 78 -26.08 -26.47 -14.16
N ILE A 79 -26.02 -27.01 -15.38
CA ILE A 79 -25.38 -26.40 -16.55
C ILE A 79 -26.26 -25.25 -17.05
N MET A 80 -25.73 -24.03 -17.16
CA MET A 80 -25.93 -23.18 -18.33
C MET A 80 -24.63 -22.43 -18.62
N ALA A 81 -23.95 -22.92 -19.65
CA ALA A 81 -22.83 -22.26 -20.29
C ALA A 81 -23.34 -21.04 -21.07
N ASN A 82 -22.67 -19.90 -20.91
CA ASN A 82 -22.54 -18.92 -21.97
C ASN A 82 -21.03 -18.76 -22.23
N ASP A 83 -20.54 -19.52 -23.21
CA ASP A 83 -19.19 -19.41 -23.75
C ASP A 83 -19.00 -18.04 -24.39
N GLY A 84 -18.10 -17.26 -23.79
CA GLY A 84 -17.46 -16.09 -24.37
C GLY A 84 -15.95 -16.24 -24.20
N ASN A 85 -15.36 -17.02 -25.11
CA ASN A 85 -13.94 -17.31 -25.24
C ASN A 85 -13.07 -16.04 -25.26
N ASN A 86 -12.11 -15.92 -24.33
CA ASN A 86 -10.71 -15.58 -24.63
C ASN A 86 -9.83 -15.84 -23.39
N GLY A 87 -8.79 -16.63 -23.60
CA GLY A 87 -7.96 -17.21 -22.55
C GLY A 87 -7.05 -16.24 -21.82
N SER A 88 -6.93 -16.48 -20.52
CA SER A 88 -5.66 -16.47 -19.79
C SER A 88 -5.92 -17.15 -18.45
N SER A 89 -5.29 -18.30 -18.23
CA SER A 89 -5.22 -18.95 -16.92
C SER A 89 -4.32 -18.11 -16.00
N ALA A 90 -4.80 -16.94 -15.60
CA ALA A 90 -4.43 -16.37 -14.32
C ALA A 90 -5.03 -17.29 -13.25
N LYS A 91 -4.32 -17.54 -12.14
CA LYS A 91 -4.93 -18.11 -10.94
C LYS A 91 -6.10 -17.20 -10.55
N GLY A 92 -7.30 -17.54 -11.02
CA GLY A 92 -8.52 -16.80 -10.74
C GLY A 92 -8.79 -16.94 -9.26
N HIS A 93 -8.50 -15.89 -8.50
CA HIS A 93 -8.98 -15.78 -7.13
C HIS A 93 -10.49 -15.61 -7.23
N SER A 94 -11.21 -16.70 -6.96
CA SER A 94 -12.66 -16.74 -6.96
C SER A 94 -13.16 -15.74 -5.91
N THR A 95 -13.68 -14.60 -6.36
CA THR A 95 -14.38 -13.66 -5.48
C THR A 95 -15.50 -14.40 -4.75
N PRO A 96 -15.64 -14.25 -3.42
CA PRO A 96 -16.69 -14.92 -2.66
C PRO A 96 -18.07 -14.61 -3.24
N ALA A 97 -18.92 -15.63 -3.34
CA ALA A 97 -20.30 -15.46 -3.76
C ALA A 97 -21.01 -14.52 -2.77
N GLY A 98 -21.63 -13.44 -3.27
CA GLY A 98 -22.29 -12.43 -2.45
C GLY A 98 -21.43 -11.24 -2.02
N ALA A 99 -20.15 -11.18 -2.41
CA ALA A 99 -19.32 -10.00 -2.14
C ALA A 99 -19.78 -8.78 -2.96
N LEU A 100 -19.83 -7.60 -2.32
CA LEU A 100 -20.02 -6.34 -3.03
C LEU A 100 -18.75 -5.99 -3.80
N ARG A 101 -18.87 -5.73 -5.10
CA ARG A 101 -17.76 -5.33 -5.95
C ARG A 101 -17.75 -3.82 -6.12
N LEU A 102 -16.60 -3.22 -5.84
CA LEU A 102 -16.32 -1.80 -6.05
C LEU A 102 -15.08 -1.64 -6.92
N THR A 103 -14.99 -0.49 -7.60
CA THR A 103 -13.80 -0.12 -8.37
C THR A 103 -13.19 1.16 -7.79
N ALA A 104 -11.94 1.09 -7.34
CA ALA A 104 -11.21 2.27 -6.91
C ALA A 104 -10.76 3.06 -8.14
N ARG A 105 -11.15 4.34 -8.18
CA ARG A 105 -10.77 5.26 -9.25
C ARG A 105 -9.53 6.03 -8.82
N GLY A 106 -8.50 6.02 -9.66
CA GLY A 106 -7.34 6.87 -9.47
C GLY A 106 -7.68 8.35 -9.67
N GLY A 107 -6.87 9.24 -9.10
CA GLY A 107 -7.05 10.68 -9.22
C GLY A 107 -5.72 11.39 -9.42
N SER A 108 -5.73 12.50 -10.15
CA SER A 108 -4.57 13.38 -10.31
C SER A 108 -4.62 14.48 -9.24
N GLY A 109 -4.21 14.15 -8.01
CA GLY A 109 -4.17 15.14 -6.93
C GLY A 109 -3.73 14.56 -5.58
N LYS A 110 -3.18 15.40 -4.70
CA LYS A 110 -2.87 15.00 -3.33
C LYS A 110 -4.13 15.04 -2.47
N CYS A 111 -4.37 13.96 -1.74
CA CYS A 111 -5.48 13.85 -0.82
C CYS A 111 -5.17 14.59 0.49
N ALA A 112 -6.06 15.49 0.90
CA ALA A 112 -6.23 15.76 2.31
C ALA A 112 -6.93 14.54 2.95
N VAL A 113 -6.53 14.17 4.16
CA VAL A 113 -7.19 13.08 4.90
C VAL A 113 -8.66 13.48 5.12
N PRO A 114 -9.64 12.77 4.56
CA PRO A 114 -11.03 13.12 4.73
C PRO A 114 -11.49 12.83 6.18
N GLY A 115 -12.24 13.76 6.76
CA GLY A 115 -12.91 13.57 8.05
C GLY A 115 -14.35 13.10 7.91
N LEU A 116 -15.04 13.04 9.03
CA LEU A 116 -16.46 12.67 9.13
C LEU A 116 -17.36 13.49 8.20
N ASP A 117 -17.17 14.81 8.15
CA ASP A 117 -17.96 15.72 7.31
C ASP A 117 -17.85 15.44 5.81
N THR A 118 -16.72 14.87 5.37
CA THR A 118 -16.50 14.51 3.97
C THR A 118 -17.03 13.12 3.69
N LEU A 119 -16.66 12.13 4.50
CA LEU A 119 -17.03 10.73 4.27
C LEU A 119 -18.53 10.46 4.46
N SER A 120 -19.21 11.22 5.33
CA SER A 120 -20.65 11.06 5.58
C SER A 120 -21.55 11.39 4.38
N LYS A 121 -21.00 12.14 3.42
CA LYS A 121 -21.72 12.53 2.19
C LYS A 121 -21.88 11.37 1.22
N TYR A 122 -21.00 10.39 1.25
CA TYR A 122 -21.10 9.23 0.35
C TYR A 122 -22.36 8.41 0.66
N PRO A 123 -23.06 7.88 -0.37
CA PRO A 123 -24.26 7.07 -0.17
C PRO A 123 -23.95 5.71 0.46
N THR A 124 -22.77 5.15 0.16
CA THR A 124 -22.29 3.90 0.73
C THR A 124 -21.05 4.19 1.59
N LEU A 125 -21.03 3.69 2.81
CA LEU A 125 -19.94 3.91 3.76
C LEU A 125 -19.82 2.69 4.68
N PHE A 126 -18.63 2.11 4.76
CA PHE A 126 -18.36 0.98 5.65
C PHE A 126 -17.02 1.12 6.36
N GLU A 127 -16.94 0.49 7.52
CA GLU A 127 -15.71 0.17 8.22
C GLU A 127 -15.38 -1.30 7.92
N GLY A 128 -14.13 -1.58 7.58
CA GLY A 128 -13.70 -2.94 7.33
C GLY A 128 -12.20 -3.16 7.51
N THR A 129 -11.86 -4.43 7.70
CA THR A 129 -10.47 -4.90 7.79
C THR A 129 -10.06 -5.50 6.45
N VAL A 130 -8.87 -5.17 5.97
CA VAL A 130 -8.32 -5.81 4.77
C VAL A 130 -7.91 -7.24 5.09
N THR A 131 -8.46 -8.21 4.35
CA THR A 131 -8.15 -9.63 4.52
C THR A 131 -7.25 -10.20 3.44
N SER A 132 -7.14 -9.55 2.28
CA SER A 132 -6.15 -9.91 1.26
C SER A 132 -5.88 -8.72 0.33
N VAL A 133 -4.65 -8.66 -0.19
CA VAL A 133 -4.24 -7.75 -1.26
C VAL A 133 -3.57 -8.56 -2.36
N ASP A 134 -4.26 -8.69 -3.50
CA ASP A 134 -3.86 -9.50 -4.65
C ASP A 134 -3.70 -8.61 -5.89
N GLY A 135 -2.46 -8.14 -6.12
CA GLY A 135 -2.17 -7.21 -7.21
C GLY A 135 -2.90 -5.88 -6.99
N SER A 136 -3.81 -5.53 -7.90
CA SER A 136 -4.68 -4.34 -7.76
C SER A 136 -6.00 -4.64 -7.05
N THR A 137 -6.27 -5.87 -6.61
CA THR A 137 -7.53 -6.22 -5.96
C THR A 137 -7.35 -6.34 -4.46
N THR A 138 -8.17 -5.63 -3.69
CA THR A 138 -8.19 -5.67 -2.24
C THR A 138 -9.51 -6.25 -1.76
N THR A 139 -9.44 -7.21 -0.84
CA THR A 139 -10.62 -7.79 -0.19
C THR A 139 -10.74 -7.27 1.23
N PHE A 140 -11.92 -6.78 1.59
CA PHE A 140 -12.29 -6.35 2.93
C PHE A 140 -13.31 -7.30 3.52
N ARG A 141 -13.11 -7.66 4.78
CA ARG A 141 -14.22 -8.08 5.65
C ARG A 141 -14.87 -6.82 6.18
N VAL A 142 -16.18 -6.67 5.98
CA VAL A 142 -16.92 -5.55 6.54
C VAL A 142 -17.15 -5.82 8.01
N ASP A 143 -16.63 -4.93 8.86
CA ASP A 143 -16.84 -5.01 10.30
C ASP A 143 -18.13 -4.28 10.68
N GLN A 144 -18.44 -3.15 10.01
CA GLN A 144 -19.67 -2.40 10.24
C GLN A 144 -20.09 -1.57 9.01
N TRP A 145 -21.36 -1.69 8.60
CA TRP A 145 -21.97 -0.73 7.68
C TRP A 145 -22.39 0.53 8.43
N LEU A 146 -21.83 1.67 8.01
CA LEU A 146 -22.22 2.99 8.48
C LEU A 146 -23.38 3.53 7.62
N LYS A 147 -23.40 3.19 6.32
CA LYS A 147 -24.45 3.62 5.37
C LYS A 147 -24.54 2.71 4.14
N GLY A 148 -25.77 2.43 3.70
CA GLY A 148 -26.06 2.02 2.32
C GLY A 148 -25.59 0.65 1.83
N GLY A 149 -25.33 -0.32 2.73
CA GLY A 149 -24.96 -1.69 2.34
C GLY A 149 -25.23 -2.70 3.45
N ASP A 150 -25.10 -3.98 3.08
CA ASP A 150 -25.37 -5.15 3.95
C ASP A 150 -24.45 -6.36 3.66
N ALA A 151 -23.54 -6.27 2.68
CA ALA A 151 -22.62 -7.36 2.35
C ALA A 151 -21.55 -7.57 3.44
N GLU A 152 -21.21 -8.83 3.72
CA GLU A 152 -20.16 -9.17 4.69
C GLU A 152 -18.74 -8.98 4.14
N THR A 153 -18.61 -9.00 2.81
CA THR A 153 -17.33 -8.88 2.10
C THR A 153 -17.44 -7.83 1.01
N VAL A 154 -16.44 -6.97 0.92
CA VAL A 154 -16.30 -5.98 -0.17
C VAL A 154 -15.00 -6.25 -0.90
N VAL A 155 -15.05 -6.34 -2.22
CA VAL A 155 -13.87 -6.46 -3.06
C VAL A 155 -13.70 -5.17 -3.85
N VAL A 156 -12.57 -4.51 -3.66
CA VAL A 156 -12.20 -3.27 -4.34
C VAL A 156 -11.15 -3.59 -5.39
N ALA A 157 -11.48 -3.43 -6.66
CA ALA A 157 -10.53 -3.52 -7.76
C ALA A 157 -9.94 -2.14 -8.06
N GLY A 158 -8.63 -2.00 -7.98
CA GLY A 158 -7.88 -0.82 -8.37
C GLY A 158 -7.78 -0.69 -9.88
N ASP A 159 -7.88 0.55 -10.35
CA ASP A 159 -7.64 0.92 -11.74
C ASP A 159 -6.15 0.80 -12.08
N THR A 160 -5.77 -0.23 -12.84
CA THR A 160 -4.37 -0.46 -13.22
C THR A 160 -3.83 0.54 -14.24
N GLU A 161 -4.68 1.37 -14.84
CA GLU A 161 -4.27 2.38 -15.82
C GLU A 161 -3.74 3.66 -15.14
N ILE A 162 -4.08 3.87 -13.86
CA ILE A 162 -3.67 5.06 -13.10
C ILE A 162 -2.73 4.65 -11.96
N PRO A 163 -1.46 5.11 -11.95
CA PRO A 163 -0.49 4.71 -10.93
C PRO A 163 -0.81 5.26 -9.53
N GLU A 164 -1.54 6.37 -9.43
CA GLU A 164 -1.96 6.97 -8.16
C GLU A 164 -3.32 6.41 -7.69
N THR A 165 -3.34 5.10 -7.43
CA THR A 165 -4.50 4.41 -6.85
C THR A 165 -4.42 4.35 -5.32
N LEU A 166 -5.58 4.18 -4.68
CA LEU A 166 -5.65 3.93 -3.24
C LEU A 166 -4.94 2.61 -2.92
N THR A 167 -3.90 2.68 -2.10
CA THR A 167 -3.19 1.51 -1.60
C THR A 167 -3.75 1.11 -0.25
N PHE A 168 -3.97 -0.19 -0.07
CA PHE A 168 -4.42 -0.78 1.17
C PHE A 168 -3.39 -1.80 1.67
N SER A 169 -3.27 -1.92 2.98
CA SER A 169 -2.37 -2.88 3.63
C SER A 169 -3.19 -4.00 4.26
N GLU A 170 -2.75 -5.25 4.08
CA GLU A 170 -3.39 -6.41 4.68
C GLU A 170 -3.34 -6.35 6.21
N GLY A 171 -4.46 -6.66 6.87
CA GLY A 171 -4.62 -6.59 8.32
C GLY A 171 -4.98 -5.22 8.88
N GLU A 172 -4.89 -4.15 8.08
CA GLU A 172 -5.24 -2.79 8.51
C GLU A 172 -6.74 -2.52 8.42
N HIS A 173 -7.20 -1.56 9.23
CA HIS A 173 -8.60 -1.14 9.30
C HIS A 173 -8.82 0.15 8.53
N TYR A 174 -9.89 0.20 7.75
CA TYR A 174 -10.23 1.36 6.94
C TYR A 174 -11.70 1.74 7.06
N ILE A 175 -11.97 3.03 6.89
CA ILE A 175 -13.31 3.53 6.59
C ILE A 175 -13.32 3.93 5.11
N VAL A 176 -14.24 3.34 4.35
CA VAL A 176 -14.30 3.47 2.89
C VAL A 176 -15.68 3.97 2.47
N GLY A 177 -15.69 5.12 1.82
CA GLY A 177 -16.83 5.72 1.16
C GLY A 177 -16.89 5.32 -0.32
N ALA A 178 -18.09 5.07 -0.81
CA ALA A 178 -18.33 4.70 -2.19
C ALA A 178 -19.60 5.35 -2.75
N GLU A 179 -19.60 5.55 -4.06
CA GLU A 179 -20.74 6.02 -4.83
C GLU A 179 -20.80 5.32 -6.18
N ASN A 180 -22.00 4.92 -6.60
CA ASN A 180 -22.23 4.33 -7.93
C ASN A 180 -21.32 3.12 -8.26
N GLY A 181 -20.95 2.32 -7.27
CA GLY A 181 -20.03 1.17 -7.44
C GLY A 181 -18.55 1.54 -7.53
N PHE A 182 -18.19 2.80 -7.30
CA PHE A 182 -16.82 3.28 -7.29
C PHE A 182 -16.40 3.77 -5.92
N VAL A 183 -15.10 3.63 -5.62
CA VAL A 183 -14.43 4.33 -4.52
C VAL A 183 -13.72 5.53 -5.13
N PRO A 184 -14.21 6.76 -4.94
CA PRO A 184 -13.55 7.97 -5.43
C PRO A 184 -12.16 8.14 -4.84
N PRO A 185 -11.27 8.92 -5.49
CA PRO A 185 -10.00 9.28 -4.90
C PRO A 185 -10.24 9.97 -3.55
N CYS A 186 -9.42 9.63 -2.56
CA CYS A 186 -9.52 10.17 -1.20
C CYS A 186 -10.83 9.82 -0.47
N ALA A 187 -11.60 8.81 -0.92
CA ALA A 187 -12.79 8.35 -0.21
C ALA A 187 -12.49 7.22 0.80
N ALA A 188 -11.23 7.01 1.15
CA ALA A 188 -10.82 6.00 2.13
C ALA A 188 -9.77 6.57 3.09
N ILE A 189 -9.84 6.14 4.35
CA ILE A 189 -8.85 6.45 5.39
C ILE A 189 -8.50 5.20 6.17
N ASP A 190 -7.23 5.07 6.53
CA ASP A 190 -6.82 4.23 7.65
C ASP A 190 -7.53 4.75 8.91
N ALA A 191 -8.12 3.84 9.67
CA ALA A 191 -8.98 4.17 10.78
C ALA A 191 -8.42 3.59 12.09
N SER A 192 -7.88 4.48 12.92
CA SER A 192 -7.54 4.16 14.31
C SER A 192 -8.79 3.76 15.11
N PRO A 193 -8.64 3.05 16.25
CA PRO A 193 -9.77 2.73 17.12
C PRO A 193 -10.58 3.95 17.59
N ASP A 194 -9.93 5.11 17.73
CA ASP A 194 -10.58 6.36 18.09
C ASP A 194 -11.43 6.91 16.95
N THR A 195 -10.90 6.88 15.72
CA THR A 195 -11.62 7.27 14.50
C THR A 195 -12.82 6.37 14.25
N ILE A 196 -12.66 5.05 14.39
CA ILE A 196 -13.75 4.07 14.27
C ILE A 196 -14.87 4.41 15.25
N ARG A 197 -14.53 4.66 16.52
CA ARG A 197 -15.51 5.00 17.56
C ARG A 197 -16.25 6.29 17.23
N GLU A 198 -15.55 7.32 16.77
CA GLU A 198 -16.16 8.60 16.36
C GLU A 198 -17.19 8.39 15.24
N PHE A 199 -16.81 7.66 14.19
CA PHE A 199 -17.71 7.37 13.08
C PHE A 199 -18.92 6.54 13.52
N ARG A 200 -18.72 5.47 14.29
CA ARG A 200 -19.84 4.66 14.80
C ARG A 200 -20.82 5.50 15.62
N GLN A 201 -20.32 6.35 16.51
CA GLN A 201 -21.16 7.27 17.30
C GLN A 201 -21.96 8.22 16.40
N ALA A 202 -21.33 8.80 15.37
CA ALA A 202 -21.98 9.72 14.45
C ALA A 202 -23.11 9.05 13.64
N PHE A 203 -23.00 7.75 13.36
CA PHE A 203 -23.99 6.97 12.61
C PHE A 203 -24.92 6.11 13.50
N GLY A 204 -24.80 6.21 14.83
CA GLY A 204 -25.61 5.43 15.78
C GLY A 204 -25.38 3.92 15.71
N LYS A 205 -24.13 3.51 15.51
CA LYS A 205 -23.68 2.11 15.44
C LYS A 205 -22.91 1.69 16.68
#